data_AF-A0A2L1CTW5-F1
#
_entry.id   AF-A0A2L1CTW5-F1
#
_cell.length_a   1.000
_cell.length_b   1.000
_cell.length_c   1.000
_cell.angle_alpha   90.00
_cell.angle_beta   90.00
_cell.angle_gamma   90.00
#
_symmetry.space_group_name_H-M   'P 1'
#
loop_
_entity.id
_entity.type
_entity.pdbx_description
1 polymer ?
#
loop_
_entity_poly.entity_id
_entity_poly.type
_entity_poly.pdbx_seq_one_letter_code
_entity_poly.pdbx_strand_id
1 'polypeptide(L)' 'MTPEAKSPIPRVFKWLLIGLTGAIFVGANAHFVYMAITTQPACIEHIKEKGQQPNQFRAAASAC' A
#
# COMPACT_ATOMS: atom_id res chain seq x y z
N MET A 1 -21.43 -14.53 -45.29
CA MET A 1 -20.77 -13.97 -44.09
C MET A 1 -21.83 -13.86 -43.01
N THR A 2 -22.00 -14.90 -42.18
CA THR A 2 -22.95 -14.86 -41.06
C THR A 2 -22.28 -14.22 -39.85
N PRO A 3 -22.91 -13.25 -39.17
CA PRO A 3 -22.31 -12.61 -38.01
C PRO A 3 -22.26 -13.59 -36.83
N GLU A 4 -21.08 -13.69 -36.21
CA GLU A 4 -20.84 -14.40 -34.95
C GLU A 4 -21.65 -13.69 -33.85
N ALA A 5 -22.73 -14.33 -33.41
CA ALA A 5 -23.65 -13.76 -32.43
C ALA A 5 -23.03 -13.89 -31.03
N LYS A 6 -22.30 -12.85 -30.60
CA LYS A 6 -21.69 -12.79 -29.27
C LYS A 6 -22.80 -12.84 -28.20
N SER A 7 -22.91 -13.96 -27.50
CA SER A 7 -23.89 -14.13 -26.42
C SER A 7 -23.64 -13.10 -25.31
N PRO A 8 -24.69 -12.37 -24.86
CA PRO A 8 -24.53 -11.35 -23.83
C PRO A 8 -24.22 -12.00 -22.48
N ILE A 9 -23.21 -11.45 -21.81
CA ILE A 9 -22.85 -11.85 -20.44
C ILE A 9 -24.08 -11.70 -19.52
N PRO A 10 -24.44 -12.74 -18.74
CA PRO A 10 -25.63 -12.69 -17.88
C PRO A 10 -25.48 -11.60 -16.81
N ARG A 11 -26.59 -10.96 -16.47
CA ARG A 11 -26.62 -9.82 -15.52
C ARG A 11 -26.02 -10.18 -14.15
N VAL A 12 -26.25 -11.41 -13.69
CA VAL A 12 -25.66 -11.95 -12.45
C VAL A 12 -24.13 -11.96 -12.52
N PHE A 13 -23.55 -12.41 -13.64
CA PHE A 13 -22.09 -12.45 -13.81
C PHE A 13 -21.49 -11.04 -13.85
N LYS A 14 -22.18 -10.06 -14.45
CA LYS A 14 -21.75 -8.66 -14.39
C LYS A 14 -21.68 -8.14 -12.96
N TRP A 15 -22.70 -8.42 -12.14
CA TRP A 15 -22.71 -8.01 -10.73
C TRP A 15 -21.63 -8.74 -9.91
N LEU A 16 -21.39 -10.02 -10.20
CA LEU A 16 -20.29 -10.76 -9.56
C LEU A 16 -18.93 -10.12 -9.88
N LEU A 17 -18.68 -9.75 -11.14
CA LEU A 17 -17.44 -9.07 -11.51
C LEU A 17 -17.31 -7.72 -10.81
N ILE A 18 -18.36 -6.90 -10.79
CA ILE A 18 -18.35 -5.60 -10.10
C ILE A 18 -18.06 -5.79 -8.60
N GLY A 19 -18.76 -6.73 -7.95
CA GLY A 19 -18.57 -7.02 -6.54
C GLY A 19 -17.15 -7.53 -6.23
N LEU A 20 -16.63 -8.43 -7.05
CA LEU A 20 -15.27 -8.97 -6.91
C LEU A 20 -14.22 -7.87 -7.06
N THR A 21 -14.34 -7.04 -8.10
CA THR A 21 -13.43 -5.90 -8.32
C THR A 21 -13.49 -4.92 -7.15
N GLY A 22 -14.69 -4.59 -6.66
CA GLY A 22 -14.87 -3.71 -5.50
C GLY A 22 -14.24 -4.29 -4.23
N ALA A 23 -14.46 -5.57 -3.95
CA ALA A 23 -13.90 -6.25 -2.78
C ALA A 23 -12.37 -6.28 -2.81
N ILE A 24 -11.77 -6.59 -3.97
CA ILE A 24 -10.31 -6.59 -4.14
C ILE A 24 -9.76 -5.18 -3.92
N PHE A 25 -10.38 -4.16 -4.52
CA PHE A 25 -9.92 -2.79 -4.38
C PHE A 25 -9.95 -2.33 -2.91
N VAL A 26 -11.07 -2.53 -2.22
CA VAL A 26 -11.20 -2.16 -0.81
C VAL A 26 -10.21 -2.95 0.06
N GLY A 27 -10.09 -4.26 -0.16
CA GLY A 27 -9.17 -5.13 0.59
C GLY A 27 -7.71 -4.71 0.43
N ALA A 28 -7.28 -4.39 -0.80
CA ALA A 28 -5.91 -3.94 -1.08
C ALA A 28 -5.58 -2.62 -0.35
N ASN A 29 -6.49 -1.64 -0.40
CA ASN A 29 -6.30 -0.36 0.29
C ASN A 29 -6.32 -0.52 1.81
N ALA A 30 -7.21 -1.34 2.35
CA ALA A 30 -7.22 -1.67 3.78
C ALA A 30 -5.91 -2.34 4.22
N HIS A 31 -5.36 -3.23 3.40
CA HIS A 31 -4.08 -3.87 3.65
C HIS A 31 -2.92 -2.86 3.65
N PHE A 32 -2.92 -1.88 2.75
CA PHE A 32 -1.92 -0.81 2.76
C PHE A 32 -1.99 0.05 4.02
N VAL A 33 -3.19 0.46 4.44
CA VAL A 33 -3.37 1.20 5.69
C VAL A 33 -2.88 0.37 6.88
N TYR A 34 -3.24 -0.91 6.92
CA TYR A 34 -2.75 -1.84 7.94
C TYR A 34 -1.23 -1.91 7.94
N MET A 35 -0.57 -2.11 6.80
CA MET A 35 0.89 -2.13 6.73
C MET A 35 1.50 -0.82 7.23
N ALA A 36 1.00 0.33 6.77
CA ALA A 36 1.52 1.64 7.15
C ALA A 36 1.52 1.89 8.66
N ILE A 37 0.52 1.36 9.39
CA ILE A 37 0.41 1.53 10.84
C ILE A 37 1.04 0.39 11.64
N THR A 38 1.15 -0.81 11.06
CA THR A 38 1.54 -2.02 11.81
C THR A 38 3.03 -2.33 11.65
N THR A 39 3.65 -1.95 10.54
CA THR A 39 5.08 -2.19 10.35
C THR A 39 5.89 -1.12 11.05
N GLN A 40 6.71 -1.52 12.03
CA GLN A 40 7.79 -0.68 12.54
C GLN A 40 8.99 -0.86 11.60
N PRO A 41 9.38 0.16 10.80
CA PRO A 41 10.61 0.08 10.04
C PRO A 41 11.76 -0.12 11.02
N ALA A 42 12.67 -1.05 10.71
CA ALA A 42 13.77 -1.37 11.61
C ALA A 42 14.56 -0.09 11.91
N CYS A 43 14.53 0.36 13.17
CA CYS A 43 15.27 1.53 13.62
C CYS A 43 16.75 1.13 13.76
N ILE A 44 17.45 1.12 12.64
CA ILE A 44 18.89 0.86 12.58
C ILE A 44 19.62 2.03 13.24
N GLU A 45 20.75 1.76 13.89
CA GLU A 45 21.55 2.79 14.55
C GLU A 45 21.97 3.88 13.55
N HIS A 46 21.34 5.05 13.65
CA HIS A 46 21.92 6.27 13.11
C HIS A 46 23.06 6.68 14.03
N ILE A 47 24.28 6.46 13.56
CA ILE A 47 25.53 6.80 14.26
C ILE A 47 25.43 8.26 14.73
N LYS A 48 25.52 8.47 16.05
CA LYS A 48 25.50 9.79 16.70
C LYS A 48 26.30 10.81 15.89
N GLU A 49 25.61 11.72 15.23
CA GLU A 49 26.28 12.74 14.47
C GLU A 49 26.73 13.89 15.38
N LYS A 50 27.98 14.33 15.17
CA LYS A 50 28.53 15.51 15.85
C LYS A 50 27.76 16.75 15.42
N GLY A 51 27.47 17.64 16.36
CA GLY A 51 26.95 18.99 16.08
C GLY A 51 27.98 19.84 15.33
N GLN A 52 27.60 21.06 14.95
CA GLN A 52 28.44 21.94 14.11
C GLN A 52 29.72 22.43 14.82
N GLN A 53 29.78 22.32 16.15
CA GLN A 53 30.93 22.74 16.95
C GLN A 53 31.49 21.59 17.79
N PRO A 54 32.77 21.69 18.23
CA PRO A 54 33.36 20.75 19.18
C PRO A 54 32.50 20.63 20.43
N ASN A 55 32.33 19.40 20.94
CA ASN A 55 31.49 19.06 22.09
C ASN A 55 29.99 19.34 21.92
N GLN A 56 29.48 19.54 20.69
CA GLN A 56 28.05 19.55 20.41
C GLN A 56 27.58 18.20 19.87
N PHE A 57 26.37 17.80 20.27
CA PHE A 57 25.63 16.66 19.70
C PHE A 57 24.38 17.20 19.01
N ARG A 58 24.01 16.65 17.85
CA ARG A 58 22.72 16.98 17.21
C ARG A 58 21.65 15.94 17.54
N ALA A 59 20.39 16.33 17.42
CA ALA A 59 19.27 15.40 17.53
C ALA A 59 19.48 14.25 16.54
N ALA A 60 19.21 13.02 16.98
CA ALA A 60 19.15 11.90 16.06
C ALA A 60 18.04 12.19 15.05
N ALA A 61 18.39 12.20 13.76
CA ALA A 61 17.39 12.11 12.71
C ALA A 61 16.58 10.82 12.92
N SER A 62 15.33 10.78 12.47
CA SER A 62 14.56 9.55 12.53
C SER A 62 15.35 8.43 11.83
N ALA A 63 15.48 7.27 12.51
CA ALA A 63 16.04 6.05 11.91
C ALA A 63 15.40 5.72 10.56
N CYS A 64 14.12 6.08 10.48
CA CYS A 64 13.12 5.72 9.49
C CYS A 64 12.34 6.95 9.04
#